data_AF-A0A239K629-F1
#
_entry.id   AF-A0A239K629-F1
#
_cell.length_a   1.000
_cell.length_b   1.000
_cell.length_c   1.000
_cell.angle_alpha   90.00
_cell.angle_beta   90.00
_cell.angle_gamma   90.00
#
_symmetry.space_group_name_H-M   'P 1'
#
loop_
_entity.id
_entity.type
_entity.pdbx_description
1 polymer ?
#
loop_
_entity_poly.entity_id
_entity_poly.type
_entity_poly.pdbx_seq_one_letter_code
_entity_poly.pdbx_strand_id
1 'polypeptide(L)'
;MERPSRAAHAGPPRSYQLDGDVYELTGSWWPLLERLAYEHWQVNLLLDITHDAGELFGRLMDPHDDLGLPDLRHVAETLVQAATGRPWWVAQRLLVTADAHWELLDGTCLTAGVDLAVLIDTAPARACNVIYAWLVEGADDKARDRLDHKLTLPPPELVRAPSPQAQEWMAEREGASFMAAMGAARSEGLLKPPQPQGSRLA
;
A
#
# COMPACT_ATOMS: atom_id res chain seq x y z
N MET A 1 -15.37 2.10 9.73
CA MET A 1 -14.48 0.92 9.74
C MET A 1 -15.22 -0.20 9.02
N GLU A 2 -14.86 -0.51 7.78
CA GLU A 2 -15.36 -1.72 7.12
C GLU A 2 -15.00 -2.93 8.00
N ARG A 3 -15.94 -3.86 8.15
CA ARG A 3 -15.66 -5.12 8.86
C ARG A 3 -14.43 -5.75 8.22
N PRO A 4 -13.47 -6.29 9.00
CA PRO A 4 -12.30 -6.99 8.45
C PRO A 4 -12.80 -7.96 7.40
N SER A 5 -12.31 -7.76 6.17
CA SER A 5 -12.90 -8.35 4.98
C SER A 5 -12.90 -9.88 5.09
N ARG A 6 -13.86 -10.53 4.42
CA ARG A 6 -13.96 -12.00 4.29
C ARG A 6 -12.63 -12.69 3.94
N ALA A 7 -11.64 -11.96 3.44
CA ALA A 7 -10.29 -12.43 3.13
C ALA A 7 -9.59 -13.12 4.31
N ALA A 8 -9.79 -12.68 5.56
CA ALA A 8 -9.09 -13.26 6.72
C ALA A 8 -9.39 -14.76 6.97
N HIS A 9 -10.45 -15.30 6.36
CA HIS A 9 -10.84 -16.70 6.48
C HIS A 9 -10.54 -17.55 5.25
N ALA A 10 -10.27 -16.96 4.08
CA ALA A 10 -10.10 -17.69 2.82
C ALA A 10 -8.69 -18.28 2.63
N GLY A 11 -7.74 -17.90 3.49
CA GLY A 11 -6.32 -18.18 3.28
C GLY A 11 -5.71 -17.21 2.26
N PRO A 12 -4.39 -17.30 2.03
CA PRO A 12 -3.75 -16.49 1.01
C PRO A 12 -4.26 -16.84 -0.40
N PRO A 13 -4.17 -15.89 -1.36
CA PRO A 13 -4.47 -16.18 -2.77
C PRO A 13 -3.57 -17.31 -3.28
N ARG A 14 -4.09 -18.09 -4.23
CA ARG A 14 -3.39 -19.21 -4.88
C ARG A 14 -3.00 -18.91 -6.33
N SER A 15 -3.45 -17.79 -6.86
CA SER A 15 -3.11 -17.32 -8.19
C SER A 15 -3.32 -15.82 -8.30
N TYR A 16 -2.77 -15.22 -9.36
CA TYR A 16 -3.05 -13.86 -9.78
C TYR A 16 -3.19 -13.79 -11.30
N GLN A 17 -3.79 -12.71 -11.78
CA GLN A 17 -3.85 -12.40 -13.20
C GLN A 17 -2.90 -11.26 -13.53
N LEU A 18 -2.17 -11.40 -14.63
CA LEU A 18 -1.28 -10.39 -15.16
C LEU A 18 -1.33 -10.48 -16.68
N ASP A 19 -1.73 -9.38 -17.33
CA ASP A 19 -1.81 -9.29 -18.79
C ASP A 19 -2.69 -10.38 -19.46
N GLY A 20 -3.77 -10.78 -18.78
CA GLY A 20 -4.68 -11.83 -19.26
C GLY A 20 -4.23 -13.26 -18.96
N ASP A 21 -2.97 -13.45 -18.56
CA ASP A 21 -2.45 -14.74 -18.11
C ASP A 21 -2.73 -14.96 -16.62
N VAL A 22 -2.89 -16.23 -16.23
CA VAL A 22 -3.10 -16.65 -14.84
C VAL A 22 -1.83 -17.33 -14.35
N TYR A 23 -1.22 -16.74 -13.31
CA TYR A 23 -0.03 -17.27 -12.66
C TYR A 23 -0.42 -17.99 -11.36
N GLU A 24 0.01 -19.23 -11.21
CA GLU A 24 -0.21 -19.99 -9.97
C GLU A 24 0.84 -19.64 -8.91
N LEU A 25 0.38 -19.54 -7.66
CA LEU A 25 1.20 -19.32 -6.49
C LEU A 25 1.44 -20.67 -5.80
N THR A 26 2.67 -21.17 -5.91
CA THR A 26 3.07 -22.46 -5.33
C THR A 26 4.09 -22.32 -4.22
N GLY A 27 4.69 -21.13 -4.06
CA GLY A 27 5.70 -20.87 -3.04
C GLY A 27 5.12 -20.67 -1.64
N SER A 28 6.03 -20.74 -0.66
CA SER A 28 5.73 -20.38 0.72
C SER A 28 5.45 -18.88 0.83
N TRP A 29 4.63 -18.47 1.80
CA TRP A 29 4.49 -17.07 2.19
C TRP A 29 5.54 -16.64 3.21
N TRP A 30 6.41 -17.54 3.67
CA TRP A 30 7.53 -17.19 4.54
C TRP A 30 8.47 -16.11 3.95
N PRO A 31 8.84 -16.14 2.65
CA PRO A 31 9.59 -15.04 2.02
C PRO A 31 8.91 -13.68 2.18
N LEU A 32 7.61 -13.61 2.45
CA LEU A 32 6.96 -12.35 2.79
C LEU A 32 7.64 -11.67 3.99
N LEU A 33 7.99 -12.41 5.04
CA LEU A 33 8.72 -11.87 6.20
C LEU A 33 10.10 -11.37 5.79
N GLU A 34 10.87 -12.23 5.14
CA GLU A 34 12.26 -11.95 4.79
C GLU A 34 12.34 -10.79 3.81
N ARG A 35 11.52 -10.81 2.75
CA ARG A 35 11.58 -9.85 1.65
C ARG A 35 11.00 -8.51 2.02
N LEU A 36 9.90 -8.44 2.78
CA LEU A 36 9.26 -7.15 3.11
C LEU A 36 10.16 -6.22 3.91
N ALA A 37 11.20 -6.73 4.57
CA ALA A 37 12.19 -5.90 5.26
C ALA A 37 13.11 -5.12 4.31
N TYR A 38 13.19 -5.48 3.03
CA TYR A 38 14.12 -4.89 2.07
C TYR A 38 13.44 -3.92 1.09
N GLU A 39 14.23 -3.02 0.52
CA GLU A 39 13.82 -2.23 -0.64
C GLU A 39 13.57 -3.14 -1.85
N HIS A 40 12.63 -2.77 -2.71
CA HIS A 40 12.29 -3.51 -3.94
C HIS A 40 11.82 -4.95 -3.73
N TRP A 41 11.19 -5.24 -2.59
CA TRP A 41 10.69 -6.57 -2.24
C TRP A 41 9.69 -7.15 -3.25
N GLN A 42 8.98 -6.31 -4.02
CA GLN A 42 7.86 -6.72 -4.86
C GLN A 42 8.25 -7.74 -5.93
N VAL A 43 9.34 -7.49 -6.66
CA VAL A 43 9.79 -8.37 -7.75
C VAL A 43 10.32 -9.69 -7.18
N ASN A 44 11.14 -9.61 -6.13
CA ASN A 44 11.71 -10.79 -5.50
C ASN A 44 10.63 -11.68 -4.89
N LEU A 45 9.62 -11.07 -4.24
CA LEU A 45 8.49 -11.83 -3.72
C LEU A 45 7.79 -12.59 -4.83
N LEU A 46 7.42 -11.92 -5.94
CA LEU A 46 6.73 -12.58 -7.06
C LEU A 46 7.52 -13.74 -7.64
N LEU A 47 8.83 -13.59 -7.80
CA LEU A 47 9.71 -14.65 -8.29
C LEU A 47 9.82 -15.82 -7.30
N ASP A 48 9.76 -15.55 -5.98
CA ASP A 48 9.82 -16.59 -4.95
C ASP A 48 8.50 -17.38 -4.84
N ILE A 49 7.35 -16.75 -5.12
CA ILE A 49 6.03 -17.36 -4.90
C ILE A 49 5.35 -17.93 -6.16
N THR A 50 5.75 -17.48 -7.35
CA THR A 50 5.14 -17.89 -8.63
C THR A 50 5.74 -19.20 -9.13
N HIS A 51 4.89 -20.12 -9.61
CA HIS A 51 5.35 -21.39 -10.20
C HIS A 51 6.29 -21.16 -11.41
N ASP A 52 5.87 -20.27 -12.30
CA ASP A 52 6.54 -19.97 -13.57
C ASP A 52 7.52 -18.79 -13.46
N ALA A 53 8.30 -18.74 -12.36
CA ALA A 53 9.23 -17.66 -12.09
C ALA A 53 10.22 -17.41 -13.23
N GLY A 54 10.66 -18.47 -13.93
CA GLY A 54 11.55 -18.36 -15.09
C GLY A 54 10.91 -17.68 -16.30
N GLU A 55 9.62 -17.94 -16.54
CA GLU A 55 8.86 -17.28 -17.62
C GLU A 55 8.63 -15.81 -17.29
N LEU A 56 8.17 -15.51 -16.08
CA LEU A 56 7.99 -14.14 -15.59
C LEU A 56 9.29 -13.34 -15.66
N PHE A 57 10.41 -13.96 -15.26
CA PHE A 57 11.73 -13.34 -15.37
C PHE A 57 12.15 -13.14 -16.83
N GLY A 58 11.84 -14.08 -17.72
CA GLY A 58 12.07 -13.95 -19.16
C GLY A 58 11.35 -12.73 -19.75
N ARG A 59 10.07 -12.55 -19.43
CA ARG A 59 9.27 -11.38 -19.82
C ARG A 59 9.87 -10.08 -19.33
N LEU A 60 10.30 -10.03 -18.07
CA LEU A 60 10.96 -8.85 -17.49
C LEU A 60 12.28 -8.45 -18.18
N MET A 61 12.97 -9.41 -18.77
CA MET A 61 14.23 -9.18 -19.45
C MET A 61 14.05 -8.85 -20.94
N ASP A 62 12.84 -9.00 -21.48
CA ASP A 62 12.54 -8.65 -22.86
C ASP A 62 12.21 -7.14 -22.97
N PRO A 63 13.06 -6.33 -23.62
CA PRO A 63 12.81 -4.89 -23.79
C PRO A 63 11.61 -4.57 -24.69
N HIS A 64 11.02 -5.57 -25.35
CA HIS A 64 9.85 -5.43 -26.21
C HIS A 64 8.56 -5.95 -25.56
N ASP A 65 8.60 -6.52 -24.36
CA ASP A 65 7.41 -6.89 -23.61
C ASP A 65 6.75 -5.64 -23.02
N ASP A 66 5.42 -5.57 -23.08
CA ASP A 66 4.65 -4.47 -22.50
C ASP A 66 4.62 -4.57 -20.97
N LEU A 67 4.99 -5.73 -20.39
CA LEU A 67 5.04 -5.96 -18.96
C LEU A 67 6.19 -5.17 -18.29
N GLY A 68 5.81 -4.16 -17.49
CA GLY A 68 6.75 -3.33 -16.77
C GLY A 68 6.93 -3.70 -15.28
N LEU A 69 8.00 -3.15 -14.69
CA LEU A 69 8.18 -3.14 -13.23
C LEU A 69 7.01 -2.50 -12.46
N PRO A 70 6.31 -1.45 -12.96
CA PRO A 70 5.13 -0.92 -12.29
C PRO A 70 3.99 -1.93 -12.16
N ASP A 71 3.77 -2.77 -13.18
CA ASP A 71 2.70 -3.78 -13.18
C ASP A 71 2.97 -4.86 -12.14
N LEU A 72 4.21 -5.36 -12.09
CA LEU A 72 4.63 -6.32 -11.07
C LEU A 72 4.54 -5.75 -9.66
N ARG A 73 4.92 -4.49 -9.48
CA ARG A 73 4.76 -3.83 -8.19
C ARG A 73 3.30 -3.83 -7.76
N HIS A 74 2.40 -3.44 -8.66
CA HIS A 74 0.98 -3.39 -8.37
C HIS A 74 0.40 -4.78 -8.02
N VAL A 75 0.79 -5.82 -8.77
CA VAL A 75 0.39 -7.20 -8.50
C VAL A 75 0.89 -7.67 -7.14
N ALA A 76 2.18 -7.47 -6.84
CA ALA A 76 2.75 -7.88 -5.56
C ALA A 76 2.05 -7.19 -4.37
N GLU A 77 1.83 -5.89 -4.47
CA GLU A 77 1.13 -5.11 -3.44
C GLU A 77 -0.31 -5.60 -3.24
N THR A 78 -1.01 -5.90 -4.34
CA THR A 78 -2.38 -6.45 -4.31
C THR A 78 -2.40 -7.85 -3.68
N LEU A 79 -1.42 -8.69 -4.00
CA LEU A 79 -1.27 -10.03 -3.41
C LEU A 79 -1.03 -9.98 -1.91
N VAL A 80 -0.10 -9.13 -1.46
CA VAL A 80 0.16 -8.94 -0.02
C VAL A 80 -1.10 -8.42 0.67
N GLN A 81 -1.81 -7.47 0.06
CA GLN A 81 -3.05 -6.96 0.62
C GLN A 81 -4.14 -8.04 0.72
N ALA A 82 -4.29 -8.87 -0.31
CA ALA A 82 -5.23 -9.98 -0.31
C ALA A 82 -4.87 -11.03 0.76
N ALA A 83 -3.58 -11.39 0.87
CA ALA A 83 -3.08 -12.39 1.81
C ALA A 83 -3.18 -11.95 3.28
N THR A 84 -2.94 -10.66 3.54
CA THR A 84 -2.87 -10.11 4.91
C THR A 84 -4.15 -9.39 5.34
N GLY A 85 -5.07 -9.11 4.41
CA GLY A 85 -6.31 -8.40 4.66
C GLY A 85 -6.14 -6.91 5.00
N ARG A 86 -4.98 -6.33 4.73
CA ARG A 86 -4.60 -4.96 5.08
C ARG A 86 -3.69 -4.37 4.00
N PRO A 87 -3.56 -3.03 3.87
CA PRO A 87 -2.63 -2.45 2.92
C PRO A 87 -1.20 -2.96 3.16
N TRP A 88 -0.43 -3.16 2.08
CA TRP A 88 0.88 -3.83 2.14
C TRP A 88 1.86 -3.17 3.11
N TRP A 89 1.83 -1.83 3.24
CA TRP A 89 2.71 -1.10 4.15
C TRP A 89 2.36 -1.33 5.63
N VAL A 90 1.09 -1.63 5.94
CA VAL A 90 0.66 -1.99 7.29
C VAL A 90 1.24 -3.36 7.64
N ALA A 91 1.10 -4.34 6.72
CA ALA A 91 1.66 -5.67 6.89
C ALA A 91 3.19 -5.62 7.04
N GLN A 92 3.87 -4.90 6.14
CA GLN A 92 5.31 -4.68 6.19
C GLN A 92 5.75 -4.14 7.54
N ARG A 93 5.12 -3.08 8.06
CA ARG A 93 5.52 -2.48 9.34
C ARG A 93 5.33 -3.43 10.51
N LEU A 94 4.26 -4.21 10.52
CA LEU A 94 4.05 -5.23 11.55
C LEU A 94 5.14 -6.29 11.50
N LEU A 95 5.41 -6.83 10.30
CA LEU A 95 6.38 -7.90 10.08
C LEU A 95 7.82 -7.44 10.38
N VAL A 96 8.21 -6.24 9.94
CA VAL A 96 9.52 -5.64 10.27
C VAL A 96 9.67 -5.38 11.76
N THR A 97 8.61 -4.94 12.44
CA THR A 97 8.65 -4.74 13.89
C THR A 97 8.76 -6.07 14.63
N ALA A 98 8.07 -7.12 14.13
CA ALA A 98 8.15 -8.47 14.67
C ALA A 98 9.53 -9.09 14.48
N ASP A 99 10.15 -8.92 13.30
CA ASP A 99 11.48 -9.43 12.97
C ASP A 99 12.55 -8.93 13.96
N ALA A 100 12.50 -7.64 14.31
CA ALA A 100 13.41 -7.05 15.30
C ALA A 100 13.32 -7.67 16.72
N HIS A 101 12.24 -8.42 16.99
CA HIS A 101 11.98 -9.07 18.27
C HIS A 101 11.56 -10.54 18.08
N TRP A 102 12.02 -11.18 16.99
CA TRP A 102 11.50 -12.47 16.56
C TRP A 102 11.61 -13.55 17.63
N GLU A 103 12.77 -13.68 18.28
CA GLU A 103 13.01 -14.70 19.33
C GLU A 103 12.01 -14.60 20.49
N LEU A 104 11.68 -13.38 20.91
CA LEU A 104 10.74 -13.14 22.02
C LEU A 104 9.30 -13.41 21.59
N LEU A 105 8.91 -12.92 20.42
CA LEU A 105 7.57 -13.11 19.88
C LEU A 105 7.30 -14.59 19.60
N ASP A 106 8.22 -15.27 18.91
CA ASP A 106 8.11 -16.68 18.57
C ASP A 106 8.05 -17.56 19.83
N GLY A 107 8.94 -17.32 20.80
CA GLY A 107 8.89 -18.01 22.10
C GLY A 107 7.56 -17.80 22.84
N THR A 108 7.02 -16.57 22.82
CA THR A 108 5.71 -16.26 23.42
C THR A 108 4.58 -17.00 22.70
N CYS A 109 4.58 -17.03 21.37
CA CYS A 109 3.58 -17.75 20.59
C CYS A 109 3.66 -19.27 20.81
N LEU A 110 4.88 -19.84 20.82
CA LEU A 110 5.10 -21.27 21.03
C LEU A 110 4.64 -21.73 22.41
N THR A 111 4.87 -20.94 23.47
CA THR A 111 4.35 -21.26 24.81
C THR A 111 2.82 -21.22 24.88
N ALA A 112 2.16 -20.44 24.01
CA ALA A 112 0.72 -20.43 23.81
C ALA A 112 0.21 -21.52 22.84
N GLY A 113 1.09 -22.37 22.30
CA GLY A 113 0.76 -23.44 21.36
C GLY A 113 0.55 -22.96 19.92
N VAL A 114 1.07 -21.78 19.56
CA VAL A 114 1.00 -21.20 18.21
C VAL A 114 2.39 -21.22 17.59
N ASP A 115 2.56 -22.00 16.53
CA ASP A 115 3.73 -21.89 15.65
C ASP A 115 3.52 -20.71 14.69
N LEU A 116 4.22 -19.61 14.94
CA LEU A 116 4.03 -18.37 14.19
C LEU A 116 4.54 -18.51 12.74
N ALA A 117 5.58 -19.31 12.51
CA ALA A 117 6.12 -19.53 11.18
C ALA A 117 5.12 -20.26 10.28
N VAL A 118 4.49 -21.33 10.79
CA VAL A 118 3.41 -22.04 10.10
C VAL A 118 2.20 -21.13 9.88
N LEU A 119 1.90 -20.26 10.86
CA LEU A 119 0.77 -19.33 10.74
C LEU A 119 0.99 -18.27 9.65
N ILE A 120 2.22 -17.78 9.49
CA ILE A 120 2.58 -16.84 8.43
C ILE A 120 2.41 -17.48 7.06
N ASP A 121 2.81 -18.74 6.92
CA ASP A 121 2.68 -19.47 5.65
C ASP A 121 1.22 -19.74 5.27
N THR A 122 0.42 -20.19 6.24
CA THR A 122 -0.94 -20.71 5.98
C THR A 122 -2.04 -19.66 6.13
N ALA A 123 -1.83 -18.64 6.97
CA ALA A 123 -2.80 -17.59 7.24
C ALA A 123 -2.12 -16.25 7.59
N PRO A 124 -1.45 -15.58 6.63
CA PRO A 124 -0.72 -14.32 6.85
C PRO A 124 -1.54 -13.23 7.56
N ALA A 125 -2.84 -13.13 7.26
CA ALA A 125 -3.76 -12.20 7.93
C ALA A 125 -3.86 -12.47 9.45
N ARG A 126 -3.91 -13.75 9.86
CA ARG A 126 -3.95 -14.13 11.27
C ARG A 126 -2.62 -13.88 11.96
N ALA A 127 -1.51 -14.17 11.28
CA ALA A 127 -0.19 -13.83 11.80
C ALA A 127 -0.05 -12.33 12.07
N CYS A 128 -0.49 -11.46 11.14
CA CYS A 128 -0.52 -10.02 11.35
C CYS A 128 -1.39 -9.61 12.56
N ASN A 129 -2.49 -10.32 12.82
CA ASN A 129 -3.33 -10.06 14.00
C ASN A 129 -2.62 -10.47 15.30
N VAL A 130 -1.92 -11.60 15.30
CA VAL A 130 -1.12 -12.05 16.46
C VAL A 130 -0.01 -11.05 16.75
N ILE A 131 0.74 -10.63 15.73
CA ILE A 131 1.80 -9.62 15.87
C ILE A 131 1.22 -8.31 16.43
N TYR A 132 0.11 -7.82 15.87
CA TYR A 132 -0.53 -6.61 16.39
C TYR A 132 -0.97 -6.77 17.84
N ALA A 133 -1.61 -7.88 18.19
CA ALA A 133 -2.06 -8.16 19.56
C ALA A 133 -0.91 -8.17 20.56
N TRP A 134 0.21 -8.78 20.19
CA TRP A 134 1.45 -8.77 20.98
C TRP A 134 2.02 -7.36 21.14
N LEU A 135 2.04 -6.54 20.07
CA LEU A 135 2.54 -5.16 20.11
C LEU A 135 1.70 -4.23 20.99
N VAL A 136 0.41 -4.50 21.15
CA VAL A 136 -0.50 -3.69 21.99
C VAL A 136 -0.75 -4.31 23.36
N GLU A 137 -0.11 -5.44 23.68
CA GLU A 137 -0.24 -6.10 24.96
C GLU A 137 0.34 -5.22 26.07
N GLY A 138 -0.49 -4.86 27.06
CA GLY A 138 -0.10 -3.96 28.15
C GLY A 138 0.05 -2.47 27.76
N ALA A 139 -0.20 -2.11 26.50
CA ALA A 139 -0.19 -0.72 26.06
C ALA A 139 -1.43 0.05 26.56
N ASP A 140 -1.24 1.32 26.92
CA ASP A 140 -2.37 2.23 27.19
C ASP A 140 -3.03 2.69 25.87
N ASP A 141 -4.22 3.32 25.98
CA ASP A 141 -4.97 3.77 24.80
C ASP A 141 -4.15 4.75 23.94
N LYS A 142 -3.34 5.61 24.56
CA LYS A 142 -2.51 6.60 23.87
C LYS A 142 -1.37 5.94 23.07
N ALA A 143 -0.75 4.90 23.61
CA ALA A 143 0.28 4.12 22.93
C ALA A 143 -0.31 3.32 21.78
N ARG A 144 -1.51 2.73 21.97
CA ARG A 144 -2.25 2.06 20.90
C ARG A 144 -2.60 3.02 19.76
N ASP A 145 -3.16 4.19 20.07
CA ASP A 145 -3.51 5.20 19.07
C ASP A 145 -2.28 5.66 18.28
N ARG A 146 -1.14 5.81 18.95
CA ARG A 146 0.14 6.16 18.28
C ARG A 146 0.60 5.05 17.35
N LEU A 147 0.49 3.79 17.77
CA LEU A 147 0.84 2.64 16.93
C LEU A 147 -0.10 2.58 15.71
N ASP A 148 -1.40 2.70 15.91
CA ASP A 148 -2.40 2.67 14.84
C ASP A 148 -2.18 3.81 13.84
N HIS A 149 -1.88 5.02 14.32
CA HIS A 149 -1.49 6.14 13.47
C HIS A 149 -0.22 5.82 12.67
N LYS A 150 0.84 5.32 13.35
CA LYS A 150 2.08 4.93 12.69
C LYS A 150 1.87 3.83 11.66
N LEU A 151 0.95 2.89 11.89
CA LEU A 151 0.67 1.79 10.96
C LEU A 151 -0.14 2.28 9.74
N THR A 152 -1.12 3.16 9.94
CA THR A 152 -2.06 3.59 8.90
C THR A 152 -1.48 4.60 7.91
N LEU A 153 -0.46 5.37 8.28
CA LEU A 153 0.15 6.37 7.39
C LEU A 153 0.78 5.72 6.15
N PRO A 154 0.37 6.04 4.91
CA PRO A 154 1.03 5.49 3.72
C PRO A 154 2.51 5.93 3.64
N PRO A 155 3.39 5.11 3.05
CA PRO A 155 4.77 5.51 2.76
C PRO A 155 4.85 6.82 1.95
N PRO A 156 5.86 7.67 2.17
CA PRO A 156 5.99 8.97 1.51
C PRO A 156 5.93 8.88 -0.02
N GLU A 157 6.42 7.78 -0.59
CA GLU A 157 6.46 7.54 -2.03
C GLU A 157 5.04 7.42 -2.61
N LEU A 158 4.09 6.86 -1.86
CA LEU A 158 2.68 6.75 -2.27
C LEU A 158 1.91 8.06 -2.13
N VAL A 159 2.33 8.94 -1.21
CA VAL A 159 1.69 10.26 -1.01
C VAL A 159 2.12 11.25 -2.09
N ARG A 160 3.34 11.11 -2.63
CA ARG A 160 3.95 12.07 -3.55
C ARG A 160 3.58 11.90 -5.02
N ALA A 161 2.96 10.80 -5.42
CA ALA A 161 2.59 10.56 -6.82
C ALA A 161 1.09 10.80 -7.03
N PRO A 162 0.64 12.03 -7.35
CA PRO A 162 -0.66 12.16 -8.00
C PRO A 162 -0.54 11.45 -9.35
N SER A 163 -1.43 10.49 -9.61
CA SER A 163 -1.51 9.86 -10.93
C SER A 163 -1.70 10.96 -12.00
N PRO A 164 -1.23 10.79 -13.24
CA PRO A 164 -1.46 11.78 -14.30
C PRO A 164 -2.93 12.19 -14.42
N GLN A 165 -3.83 11.22 -14.23
CA GLN A 165 -5.28 11.42 -14.18
C GLN A 165 -5.75 12.20 -12.94
N ALA A 166 -5.16 11.95 -11.77
CA ALA A 166 -5.42 12.75 -10.57
C ALA A 166 -4.82 14.16 -10.69
N GLN A 167 -3.72 14.35 -11.40
CA GLN A 167 -3.15 15.66 -11.71
C GLN A 167 -4.08 16.46 -12.62
N GLU A 168 -4.62 15.83 -13.68
CA GLU A 168 -5.63 16.46 -14.55
C GLU A 168 -6.89 16.85 -13.77
N TRP A 169 -7.41 15.94 -12.95
CA TRP A 169 -8.62 16.19 -12.17
C TRP A 169 -8.42 17.22 -11.05
N MET A 170 -7.22 17.26 -10.44
CA MET A 170 -6.83 18.31 -9.49
C MET A 170 -6.67 19.67 -10.18
N ALA A 171 -6.05 19.72 -11.37
CA ALA A 171 -5.90 20.95 -12.14
C ALA A 171 -7.26 21.54 -12.55
N GLU A 172 -8.22 20.70 -12.97
CA GLU A 172 -9.59 21.14 -13.27
C GLU A 172 -10.32 21.67 -12.04
N ARG A 173 -10.21 20.99 -10.88
CA ARG A 173 -10.83 21.45 -9.63
C ARG A 173 -10.18 22.73 -9.08
N GLU A 174 -8.87 22.89 -9.21
CA GLU A 174 -8.16 24.12 -8.84
C GLU A 174 -8.59 25.27 -9.76
N GLY A 175 -8.68 25.04 -11.07
CA GLY A 175 -9.19 26.02 -12.04
C GLY A 175 -10.63 26.45 -11.74
N ALA A 176 -11.51 25.51 -11.43
CA ALA A 176 -12.89 25.80 -11.07
C ALA A 176 -12.99 26.58 -9.74
N SER A 177 -12.18 26.23 -8.74
CA SER A 177 -12.17 26.90 -7.44
C SER A 177 -11.61 28.32 -7.55
N PHE A 178 -10.58 28.53 -8.35
CA PHE A 178 -10.03 29.86 -8.65
C PHE A 178 -11.03 30.74 -9.39
N MET A 179 -11.71 30.21 -10.41
CA MET A 179 -12.74 30.95 -11.15
C MET A 179 -13.94 31.31 -10.29
N ALA A 180 -14.36 30.42 -9.39
CA ALA A 180 -15.40 30.70 -8.39
C ALA A 180 -14.99 31.83 -7.43
N ALA A 181 -13.74 31.79 -6.92
CA ALA A 181 -13.20 32.85 -6.06
C ALA A 181 -13.10 34.21 -6.77
N MET A 182 -12.67 34.22 -8.04
CA MET A 182 -12.62 35.44 -8.87
C MET A 182 -14.02 36.00 -9.19
N GLY A 183 -15.00 35.11 -9.40
CA GLY A 183 -16.40 35.48 -9.55
C GLY A 183 -16.95 36.16 -8.29
N ALA A 184 -16.69 35.56 -7.12
CA ALA A 184 -17.09 36.10 -5.82
C ALA A 184 -16.43 37.47 -5.53
N ALA A 185 -15.13 37.60 -5.78
CA ALA A 185 -14.39 38.86 -5.59
C ALA A 185 -14.88 40.00 -6.51
N ARG A 186 -15.36 39.67 -7.72
CA ARG A 186 -16.00 40.64 -8.61
C ARG A 186 -17.38 41.06 -8.12
N SER A 187 -18.19 40.15 -7.60
CA SER A 187 -19.51 40.47 -7.05
C SER A 187 -19.44 41.30 -5.77
N GLU A 188 -18.39 41.16 -4.97
CA GLU A 188 -18.16 41.94 -3.75
C GLU A 188 -17.51 43.32 -4.00
N GLY A 189 -17.25 43.69 -5.26
CA GLY A 189 -16.74 45.03 -5.60
C GLY A 189 -15.26 45.28 -5.27
N LEU A 190 -14.49 44.24 -4.94
CA LEU A 190 -13.07 44.32 -4.61
C LEU A 190 -12.16 44.56 -5.83
N LEU A 191 -12.63 44.23 -7.04
CA LEU A 191 -11.94 44.54 -8.30
C LEU A 191 -12.61 45.74 -8.99
N LYS A 192 -12.19 46.95 -8.61
CA LYS A 192 -12.63 48.18 -9.27
C LYS A 192 -12.04 48.21 -10.70
N PRO A 193 -12.85 48.34 -11.77
CA PRO A 193 -12.32 48.40 -13.13
C PRO A 193 -11.35 49.59 -13.24
N PRO A 194 -10.25 49.44 -14.01
CA PRO A 194 -9.31 50.53 -14.23
C PRO A 194 -10.08 51.71 -14.82
N GLN A 195 -10.11 52.81 -14.09
CA GLN A 195 -10.81 54.01 -14.54
C GLN A 195 -10.17 54.48 -15.85
N PRO A 196 -10.97 54.72 -16.91
CA PRO A 196 -10.45 55.23 -18.16
C PRO A 196 -9.77 56.56 -17.87
N GLN A 197 -8.45 56.61 -18.06
CA GLN A 197 -7.71 57.86 -17.98
C GLN A 197 -8.22 58.75 -19.12
N GLY A 198 -9.04 59.74 -18.77
CA GLY A 198 -9.63 60.67 -19.71
C GLY A 198 -8.54 61.31 -20.55
N SER A 199 -8.56 61.03 -21.85
CA SER A 199 -7.79 61.75 -22.87
C SER A 199 -8.14 63.23 -22.78
N ARG A 200 -7.22 64.03 -22.23
CA ARG A 200 -7.21 65.47 -22.46
C ARG A 200 -6.65 65.70 -23.86
N LEU A 201 -7.54 65.80 -24.84
CA LEU A 201 -7.23 66.42 -26.12
C LEU A 201 -7.13 67.93 -25.89
N ALA A 202 -6.00 68.50 -26.33
CA ALA A 202 -5.80 69.93 -26.54
C ALA A 202 -5.96 70.25 -28.03
#